data_AF-A0A537WX67-F1
#
_entry.id   AF-A0A537WX67-F1
#
_cell.length_a   1.000
_cell.length_b   1.000
_cell.length_c   1.000
_cell.angle_alpha   90.00
_cell.angle_beta   90.00
_cell.angle_gamma   90.00
#
_symmetry.space_group_name_H-M   'P 1'
#
loop_
_entity.id
_entity.type
_entity.pdbx_description
1 polymer ?
#
loop_
_entity_poly.entity_id
_entity_poly.type
_entity_poly.pdbx_seq_one_letter_code
_entity_poly.pdbx_strand_id
1 'polypeptide(L)'
;MPKRPFALFAGLAMLAAACASNPTATSINFGSGVRFVPAVADSLDNVGLGSAVALDATGLPYVTYFGFPAVVKEGEIPIPRPIGSPFLPGVLLSSVDANGVWTHGAIEQSKPQVLPQGITVPFGPVTTENLQLTADDSNGTAIAVGSDGTVHAAWTMRDGVDYGTTKAGGTSTVEQVFNYGTAVSLAGPISAPGIALDADGNPWVAFSVLGSGGLEVHAATLNGSKWTDQVVATTGPCGGCANPGPTGIAILRGKPVVVFGDGAKDAVEMATPQGSKWVVSDIETNAQGLGLSLSSIGNTAYASYYTGHGAVHLAVLGGHTTTKEVAKAPNPSPSKTGNSASRTAVVAGKDGSIYVAWDDETKGLQFASGTDSFSPIDIGTTATGGKHPALAASDKGVVLSWYDAVNQNLMVGVQGDVQNILVANPPPSIIPSPSAPSTANCGKNGKIALDETAQGIAFQQPCLVAPAEKAFTINFDNKDPVQHDISIYPSSTKLTPSDALFYSFSKPTNGGTTQPYNVGPLPAGTYFFQCDFHPTQMTGTFAIVK
;
A
#
# COMPACT_ATOMS: atom_id res chain seq x y z
N MET A 1 23.00 -69.45 -37.72
CA MET A 1 23.46 -68.24 -37.00
C MET A 1 22.81 -67.01 -37.63
N PRO A 2 22.45 -66.00 -36.84
CA PRO A 2 21.05 -65.54 -36.78
C PRO A 2 20.82 -64.01 -36.93
N LYS A 3 19.54 -63.65 -37.15
CA LYS A 3 18.74 -62.56 -36.52
C LYS A 3 19.02 -61.05 -36.82
N ARG A 4 17.94 -60.37 -37.28
CA ARG A 4 17.52 -58.95 -37.04
C ARG A 4 17.64 -58.58 -35.53
N PRO A 5 17.62 -57.31 -35.03
CA PRO A 5 16.82 -56.12 -35.46
C PRO A 5 17.52 -54.73 -35.33
N PHE A 6 17.04 -53.66 -35.99
CA PHE A 6 16.14 -52.60 -35.46
C PHE A 6 16.54 -52.03 -34.08
N ALA A 7 17.07 -50.80 -34.05
CA ALA A 7 17.15 -49.95 -32.85
C ALA A 7 17.07 -48.45 -33.21
N LEU A 8 15.85 -47.92 -33.05
CA LEU A 8 15.53 -46.67 -32.36
C LEU A 8 16.40 -45.43 -32.63
N PHE A 9 15.95 -44.57 -33.54
CA PHE A 9 16.08 -43.12 -33.41
C PHE A 9 14.73 -42.56 -32.96
N ALA A 10 14.56 -42.37 -31.65
CA ALA A 10 13.49 -41.58 -31.09
C ALA A 10 13.96 -41.03 -29.73
N GLY A 11 13.93 -39.71 -29.58
CA GLY A 11 14.07 -39.06 -28.28
C GLY A 11 15.09 -37.94 -28.21
N LEU A 12 14.82 -36.83 -28.91
CA LEU A 12 15.15 -35.50 -28.37
C LEU A 12 14.14 -34.49 -28.92
N ALA A 13 12.88 -34.64 -28.51
CA ALA A 13 11.87 -33.60 -28.66
C ALA A 13 11.97 -32.68 -27.44
N MET A 14 12.06 -31.39 -27.73
CA MET A 14 12.32 -30.28 -26.83
C MET A 14 11.47 -30.30 -25.54
N LEU A 15 12.10 -30.04 -24.40
CA LEU A 15 11.41 -29.46 -23.25
C LEU A 15 10.99 -28.03 -23.64
N ALA A 16 9.76 -27.87 -24.11
CA ALA A 16 9.08 -26.59 -24.03
C ALA A 16 8.62 -26.44 -22.57
N ALA A 17 9.43 -25.76 -21.76
CA ALA A 17 8.93 -25.18 -20.52
C ALA A 17 7.84 -24.19 -20.92
N ALA A 18 6.59 -24.46 -20.50
CA ALA A 18 5.50 -23.51 -20.61
C ALA A 18 5.80 -22.34 -19.68
N CYS A 19 6.52 -21.33 -20.19
CA CYS A 19 6.42 -19.98 -19.66
C CYS A 19 4.98 -19.56 -19.92
N ALA A 20 4.14 -19.55 -18.89
CA ALA A 20 2.90 -18.81 -18.94
C ALA A 20 3.28 -17.38 -19.34
N SER A 21 2.87 -16.96 -20.53
CA SER A 21 3.02 -15.58 -20.97
C SER A 21 2.35 -14.70 -19.92
N ASN A 22 3.12 -13.80 -19.30
CA ASN A 22 2.56 -12.73 -18.49
C ASN A 22 1.42 -12.07 -19.27
N PRO A 23 0.27 -11.76 -18.65
CA PRO A 23 -0.81 -11.11 -19.35
C PRO A 23 -0.27 -9.81 -19.96
N THR A 24 -0.23 -9.77 -21.29
CA THR A 24 0.14 -8.56 -22.05
C THR A 24 -0.82 -7.47 -21.63
N ALA A 25 -0.32 -6.40 -21.02
CA ALA A 25 -1.14 -5.28 -20.59
C ALA A 25 -1.99 -4.81 -21.79
N THR A 26 -3.32 -4.85 -21.66
CA THR A 26 -4.20 -4.22 -22.64
C THR A 26 -4.01 -2.71 -22.52
N SER A 27 -3.19 -2.14 -23.41
CA SER A 27 -3.03 -0.70 -23.51
C SER A 27 -4.38 -0.08 -23.87
N ILE A 28 -5.00 0.63 -22.94
CA ILE A 28 -6.17 1.46 -23.23
C ILE A 28 -5.64 2.72 -23.90
N ASN A 29 -6.04 2.95 -25.14
CA ASN A 29 -5.68 4.19 -25.84
C ASN A 29 -6.57 5.33 -25.32
N PHE A 30 -6.02 6.16 -24.44
CA PHE A 30 -6.70 7.35 -23.93
C PHE A 30 -6.72 8.51 -24.94
N GLY A 31 -6.10 8.36 -26.12
CA GLY A 31 -5.84 9.45 -27.06
C GLY A 31 -4.56 10.22 -26.67
N SER A 32 -4.20 11.21 -27.48
CA SER A 32 -3.04 12.08 -27.23
C SER A 32 -3.35 13.22 -26.26
N GLY A 33 -2.34 13.73 -25.55
CA GLY A 33 -2.42 14.99 -24.82
C GLY A 33 -2.31 14.83 -23.30
N VAL A 34 -1.75 15.86 -22.66
CA VAL A 34 -1.51 15.90 -21.21
C VAL A 34 -2.83 15.90 -20.46
N ARG A 35 -3.03 14.91 -19.58
CA ARG A 35 -4.19 14.82 -18.68
C ARG A 35 -3.86 14.05 -17.42
N PHE A 36 -4.76 14.11 -16.45
CA PHE A 36 -4.71 13.32 -15.24
C PHE A 36 -5.44 12.00 -15.43
N VAL A 37 -4.83 10.90 -14.98
CA VAL A 37 -5.46 9.57 -14.99
C VAL A 37 -5.36 8.96 -13.59
N PRO A 38 -6.48 8.88 -12.84
CA PRO A 38 -6.52 8.22 -11.54
C PRO A 38 -6.64 6.69 -11.68
N ALA A 39 -6.05 5.97 -10.73
CA ALA A 39 -6.18 4.52 -10.56
C ALA A 39 -6.22 4.16 -9.06
N VAL A 40 -6.88 3.04 -8.76
CA VAL A 40 -6.83 2.42 -7.44
C VAL A 40 -5.53 1.63 -7.36
N ALA A 41 -4.65 1.99 -6.41
CA ALA A 41 -3.42 1.25 -6.17
C ALA A 41 -3.68 0.12 -5.18
N ASP A 42 -4.37 0.36 -4.06
CA ASP A 42 -4.73 -0.66 -3.07
C ASP A 42 -6.15 -0.39 -2.55
N SER A 43 -6.92 -1.45 -2.35
CA SER A 43 -8.32 -1.40 -1.94
C SER A 43 -8.75 -2.58 -1.07
N LEU A 44 -7.80 -3.33 -0.52
CA LEU A 44 -8.13 -4.56 0.21
C LEU A 44 -8.75 -4.29 1.58
N ASP A 45 -8.38 -3.18 2.22
CA ASP A 45 -8.78 -2.81 3.57
C ASP A 45 -8.88 -1.29 3.73
N ASN A 46 -8.73 -0.76 4.94
CA ASN A 46 -8.47 0.66 5.14
C ASN A 46 -6.99 0.96 4.85
N VAL A 47 -6.72 1.38 3.62
CA VAL A 47 -5.37 1.54 3.08
C VAL A 47 -5.19 2.91 2.43
N GLY A 48 -4.00 3.49 2.60
CA GLY A 48 -3.61 4.77 2.00
C GLY A 48 -3.52 5.92 3.00
N LEU A 49 -3.94 5.72 4.25
CA LEU A 49 -3.84 6.74 5.29
C LEU A 49 -2.37 7.15 5.49
N GLY A 50 -2.12 8.46 5.54
CA GLY A 50 -0.76 9.00 5.70
C GLY A 50 0.20 8.73 4.54
N SER A 51 -0.32 8.56 3.30
CA SER A 51 0.52 8.15 2.17
C SER A 51 1.64 9.14 1.84
N ALA A 52 2.76 8.61 1.35
CA ALA A 52 3.83 9.36 0.71
C ALA A 52 4.31 8.62 -0.54
N VAL A 53 4.79 9.36 -1.56
CA VAL A 53 5.25 8.79 -2.83
C VAL A 53 6.64 9.29 -3.19
N ALA A 54 7.48 8.40 -3.69
CA ALA A 54 8.75 8.70 -4.33
C ALA A 54 8.87 7.86 -5.60
N LEU A 55 9.71 8.32 -6.54
CA LEU A 55 9.96 7.60 -7.78
C LEU A 55 11.35 6.97 -7.76
N ASP A 56 11.47 5.79 -8.36
CA ASP A 56 12.79 5.21 -8.64
C ASP A 56 13.50 5.95 -9.81
N ALA A 57 14.71 5.50 -10.12
CA ALA A 57 15.51 6.07 -11.21
C ALA A 57 14.85 5.93 -12.60
N THR A 58 13.84 5.05 -12.75
CA THR A 58 13.09 4.86 -13.98
C THR A 58 11.80 5.69 -14.03
N GLY A 59 11.46 6.39 -12.94
CA GLY A 59 10.25 7.19 -12.80
C GLY A 59 9.03 6.39 -12.33
N LEU A 60 9.20 5.15 -11.86
CA LEU A 60 8.10 4.33 -11.34
C LEU A 60 7.86 4.59 -9.86
N PRO A 61 6.59 4.72 -9.42
CA PRO A 61 6.28 5.07 -8.04
C PRO A 61 6.45 3.93 -7.05
N TYR A 62 6.98 4.31 -5.89
CA TYR A 62 6.88 3.62 -4.62
C TYR A 62 6.03 4.47 -3.68
N VAL A 63 5.05 3.86 -3.02
CA VAL A 63 4.09 4.54 -2.14
C VAL A 63 4.10 3.87 -0.77
N THR A 64 4.47 4.61 0.28
CA THR A 64 4.32 4.17 1.68
C THR A 64 3.01 4.68 2.24
N TYR A 65 2.37 3.90 3.11
CA TYR A 65 1.10 4.26 3.74
C TYR A 65 0.82 3.35 4.93
N PHE A 66 -0.12 3.74 5.79
CA PHE A 66 -0.62 2.83 6.82
C PHE A 66 -1.74 1.95 6.29
N GLY A 67 -1.77 0.71 6.75
CA GLY A 67 -2.87 -0.23 6.55
C GLY A 67 -3.51 -0.62 7.88
N PHE A 68 -4.84 -0.59 7.91
CA PHE A 68 -5.67 -1.02 9.04
C PHE A 68 -6.77 -1.95 8.54
N PRO A 69 -7.29 -2.87 9.37
CA PRO A 69 -8.46 -3.65 9.00
C PRO A 69 -9.59 -2.75 8.51
N ALA A 70 -10.31 -3.20 7.47
CA ALA A 70 -11.43 -2.45 6.91
C ALA A 70 -12.45 -2.06 8.00
N VAL A 71 -12.92 -0.81 7.96
CA VAL A 71 -14.04 -0.38 8.81
C VAL A 71 -15.33 -0.71 8.05
N VAL A 72 -15.94 -1.84 8.41
CA VAL A 72 -17.19 -2.34 7.79
C VAL A 72 -18.42 -1.96 8.60
N LYS A 73 -19.59 -1.93 7.96
CA LYS A 73 -20.86 -1.67 8.67
C LYS A 73 -21.23 -2.88 9.54
N GLU A 74 -22.05 -2.63 10.57
CA GLU A 74 -22.56 -3.70 11.42
C GLU A 74 -23.29 -4.77 10.57
N GLY A 75 -22.82 -6.02 10.68
CA GLY A 75 -23.34 -7.16 9.93
C GLY A 75 -22.63 -7.45 8.60
N GLU A 76 -21.75 -6.56 8.12
CA GLU A 76 -20.87 -6.83 6.97
C GLU A 76 -19.60 -7.57 7.42
N ILE A 77 -19.13 -8.49 6.58
CA ILE A 77 -17.88 -9.23 6.82
C ILE A 77 -16.78 -8.59 5.97
N PRO A 78 -15.62 -8.24 6.54
CA PRO A 78 -14.48 -7.77 5.77
C PRO A 78 -14.06 -8.78 4.70
N ILE A 79 -13.60 -8.29 3.56
CA ILE A 79 -13.07 -9.15 2.50
C ILE A 79 -11.81 -9.86 3.04
N PRO A 80 -11.71 -11.20 2.95
CA PRO A 80 -10.48 -11.90 3.36
C PRO A 80 -9.27 -11.43 2.54
N ARG A 81 -8.16 -11.14 3.22
CA ARG A 81 -6.92 -10.75 2.54
C ARG A 81 -6.38 -11.90 1.68
N PRO A 82 -5.95 -11.65 0.43
CA PRO A 82 -5.27 -12.65 -0.39
C PRO A 82 -4.01 -13.18 0.30
N ILE A 83 -3.70 -14.45 0.09
CA ILE A 83 -2.45 -15.07 0.57
C ILE A 83 -1.24 -14.30 -0.01
N GLY A 84 -0.28 -13.96 0.84
CA GLY A 84 0.91 -13.18 0.46
C GLY A 84 0.72 -11.66 0.58
N SER A 85 -0.48 -11.19 0.89
CA SER A 85 -0.70 -9.79 1.29
C SER A 85 -0.05 -9.52 2.66
N PRO A 86 0.29 -8.26 2.97
CA PRO A 86 0.76 -7.88 4.29
C PRO A 86 -0.19 -8.28 5.42
N PHE A 87 0.29 -8.32 6.65
CA PHE A 87 -0.58 -8.43 7.84
C PHE A 87 -0.90 -7.04 8.40
N LEU A 88 -2.07 -6.89 9.05
CA LEU A 88 -2.57 -5.60 9.55
C LEU A 88 -2.67 -5.60 11.08
N PRO A 89 -2.48 -4.43 11.73
CA PRO A 89 -2.04 -3.16 11.15
C PRO A 89 -0.60 -3.24 10.64
N GLY A 90 -0.20 -2.31 9.77
CA GLY A 90 1.16 -2.27 9.24
C GLY A 90 1.52 -0.98 8.51
N VAL A 91 2.82 -0.80 8.31
CA VAL A 91 3.41 0.22 7.43
C VAL A 91 3.64 -0.43 6.09
N LEU A 92 2.71 -0.18 5.17
CA LEU A 92 2.63 -0.84 3.88
C LEU A 92 3.47 -0.10 2.84
N LEU A 93 3.89 -0.85 1.82
CA LEU A 93 4.65 -0.35 0.69
C LEU A 93 4.07 -0.95 -0.59
N SER A 94 3.68 -0.08 -1.51
CA SER A 94 3.26 -0.46 -2.85
C SER A 94 4.22 0.07 -3.90
N SER A 95 4.51 -0.73 -4.92
CA SER A 95 5.26 -0.30 -6.10
C SER A 95 4.59 -0.80 -7.37
N VAL A 96 4.85 -0.16 -8.51
CA VAL A 96 4.38 -0.61 -9.81
C VAL A 96 5.56 -0.95 -10.72
N ASP A 97 5.45 -2.03 -11.48
CA ASP A 97 6.46 -2.40 -12.47
C ASP A 97 6.25 -1.68 -13.82
N ALA A 98 7.18 -1.89 -14.75
CA ALA A 98 7.11 -1.32 -16.10
C ALA A 98 5.91 -1.81 -16.94
N ASN A 99 5.18 -2.83 -16.48
CA ASN A 99 3.97 -3.37 -17.10
C ASN A 99 2.69 -2.86 -16.43
N GLY A 100 2.79 -1.95 -15.46
CA GLY A 100 1.63 -1.41 -14.73
C GLY A 100 1.05 -2.39 -13.70
N VAL A 101 1.84 -3.39 -13.28
CA VAL A 101 1.43 -4.38 -12.28
C VAL A 101 1.84 -3.88 -10.91
N TRP A 102 0.85 -3.68 -10.04
CA TRP A 102 1.10 -3.29 -8.65
C TRP A 102 1.58 -4.48 -7.80
N THR A 103 2.57 -4.22 -6.97
CA THR A 103 3.06 -5.13 -5.93
C THR A 103 2.76 -4.50 -4.58
N HIS A 104 2.03 -5.23 -3.73
CA HIS A 104 1.67 -4.81 -2.38
C HIS A 104 2.49 -5.60 -1.36
N GLY A 105 3.24 -4.89 -0.53
CA GLY A 105 4.01 -5.47 0.57
C GLY A 105 4.03 -4.55 1.77
N ALA A 106 5.02 -4.73 2.63
CA ALA A 106 5.18 -3.92 3.82
C ALA A 106 6.65 -3.72 4.20
N ILE A 107 6.89 -2.68 4.97
CA ILE A 107 8.17 -2.46 5.67
C ILE A 107 8.06 -3.08 7.07
N GLU A 108 6.94 -2.83 7.74
CA GLU A 108 6.61 -3.41 9.04
C GLU A 108 5.15 -3.88 9.06
N GLN A 109 4.89 -5.02 9.70
CA GLN A 109 3.55 -5.57 9.84
C GLN A 109 3.35 -6.25 11.19
N SER A 110 2.10 -6.38 11.61
CA SER A 110 1.74 -7.18 12.77
C SER A 110 2.07 -8.66 12.56
N LYS A 111 2.43 -9.35 13.64
CA LYS A 111 2.53 -10.80 13.63
C LYS A 111 1.13 -11.43 13.65
N PRO A 112 0.73 -12.23 12.65
CA PRO A 112 -0.54 -12.94 12.68
C PRO A 112 -0.47 -14.08 13.72
N GLN A 113 -1.65 -14.50 14.21
CA GLN A 113 -1.75 -15.62 15.16
C GLN A 113 -1.19 -16.93 14.59
N VAL A 114 -1.35 -17.14 13.28
CA VAL A 114 -0.78 -18.26 12.54
C VAL A 114 -0.04 -17.70 11.34
N LEU A 115 1.26 -17.98 11.25
CA LEU A 115 2.09 -17.69 10.08
C LEU A 115 2.06 -18.90 9.14
N PRO A 116 1.41 -18.82 7.97
CA PRO A 116 1.43 -19.92 7.02
C PRO A 116 2.85 -20.15 6.50
N GLN A 117 3.34 -21.39 6.56
CA GLN A 117 4.68 -21.71 6.05
C GLN A 117 4.75 -21.50 4.53
N GLY A 118 5.87 -20.94 4.07
CA GLY A 118 6.13 -20.75 2.63
C GLY A 118 5.48 -19.51 2.02
N ILE A 119 4.82 -18.66 2.80
CA ILE A 119 4.28 -17.39 2.33
C ILE A 119 5.28 -16.27 2.56
N THR A 120 5.64 -15.58 1.48
CA THR A 120 6.50 -14.39 1.51
C THR A 120 5.67 -13.15 1.19
N VAL A 121 5.70 -12.16 2.08
CA VAL A 121 5.16 -10.83 1.78
C VAL A 121 6.23 -10.03 1.04
N PRO A 122 5.90 -9.34 -0.08
CA PRO A 122 6.85 -8.51 -0.80
C PRO A 122 7.55 -7.50 0.11
N PHE A 123 8.81 -7.18 -0.24
CA PHE A 123 9.72 -6.32 0.55
C PHE A 123 10.18 -6.92 1.88
N GLY A 124 9.83 -8.18 2.17
CA GLY A 124 10.33 -8.92 3.34
C GLY A 124 10.15 -8.15 4.65
N PRO A 125 8.92 -7.75 5.01
CA PRO A 125 8.65 -6.89 6.16
C PRO A 125 9.18 -7.44 7.47
N VAL A 126 9.55 -6.52 8.37
CA VAL A 126 9.71 -6.84 9.79
C VAL A 126 8.34 -7.23 10.35
N THR A 127 8.29 -8.36 11.04
CA THR A 127 7.06 -8.88 11.65
C THR A 127 7.10 -8.68 13.15
N THR A 128 6.30 -7.74 13.65
CA THR A 128 6.36 -7.27 15.03
C THR A 128 5.24 -7.87 15.87
N GLU A 129 5.60 -8.42 17.03
CA GLU A 129 4.63 -8.90 18.01
C GLU A 129 3.88 -7.71 18.63
N ASN A 130 2.55 -7.76 18.61
CA ASN A 130 1.68 -6.73 19.18
C ASN A 130 2.01 -5.31 18.70
N LEU A 131 2.24 -5.13 17.39
CA LEU A 131 2.49 -3.83 16.78
C LEU A 131 1.41 -2.80 17.20
N GLN A 132 1.82 -1.79 17.97
CA GLN A 132 0.93 -0.78 18.55
C GLN A 132 0.70 0.37 17.56
N LEU A 133 -0.09 0.09 16.52
CA LEU A 133 -0.36 1.02 15.43
C LEU A 133 -1.87 1.11 15.19
N THR A 134 -2.45 2.30 15.37
CA THR A 134 -3.87 2.58 15.08
C THR A 134 -4.01 3.81 14.19
N ALA A 135 -5.21 4.00 13.60
CA ALA A 135 -5.48 5.17 12.78
C ALA A 135 -5.46 6.48 13.59
N ASP A 136 -5.79 6.41 14.89
CA ASP A 136 -5.89 7.58 15.77
C ASP A 136 -4.54 8.03 16.32
N ASP A 137 -3.60 7.10 16.53
CA ASP A 137 -2.30 7.36 17.16
C ASP A 137 -1.10 7.30 16.19
N SER A 138 -1.35 7.26 14.88
CA SER A 138 -0.33 7.40 13.83
C SER A 138 -0.41 8.74 13.11
N ASN A 139 0.72 9.20 12.55
CA ASN A 139 0.78 10.49 11.87
C ASN A 139 1.66 10.48 10.62
N GLY A 140 1.13 10.06 9.48
CA GLY A 140 1.84 10.09 8.20
C GLY A 140 3.06 9.18 8.06
N THR A 141 3.43 8.95 6.80
CA THR A 141 4.69 8.34 6.38
C THR A 141 5.46 9.33 5.50
N ALA A 142 6.75 9.08 5.30
CA ALA A 142 7.61 9.76 4.35
C ALA A 142 8.50 8.73 3.65
N ILE A 143 8.82 8.94 2.38
CA ILE A 143 9.60 8.01 1.57
C ILE A 143 10.66 8.75 0.74
N ALA A 144 11.84 8.13 0.64
CA ALA A 144 12.84 8.43 -0.37
C ALA A 144 13.34 7.12 -1.00
N VAL A 145 13.69 7.15 -2.30
CA VAL A 145 14.27 5.98 -3.00
C VAL A 145 15.70 6.32 -3.38
N GLY A 146 16.64 5.52 -2.87
CA GLY A 146 18.05 5.61 -3.19
C GLY A 146 18.32 5.27 -4.66
N SER A 147 19.44 5.77 -5.19
CA SER A 147 19.84 5.51 -6.57
C SER A 147 20.08 4.04 -6.89
N ASP A 148 20.31 3.22 -5.86
CA ASP A 148 20.46 1.77 -5.94
C ASP A 148 19.12 1.02 -5.88
N GLY A 149 17.99 1.73 -5.74
CA GLY A 149 16.66 1.17 -5.58
C GLY A 149 16.28 0.80 -4.13
N THR A 150 17.11 1.15 -3.16
CA THR A 150 16.78 0.99 -1.74
C THR A 150 15.70 2.00 -1.35
N VAL A 151 14.62 1.53 -0.75
CA VAL A 151 13.54 2.35 -0.20
C VAL A 151 13.91 2.73 1.23
N HIS A 152 13.79 4.01 1.54
CA HIS A 152 13.95 4.58 2.87
C HIS A 152 12.60 5.18 3.27
N ALA A 153 12.07 4.78 4.42
CA ALA A 153 10.81 5.30 4.92
C ALA A 153 10.94 5.74 6.37
N ALA A 154 10.21 6.78 6.73
CA ALA A 154 10.02 7.20 8.11
C ALA A 154 8.52 7.35 8.40
N TRP A 155 8.10 7.10 9.62
CA TRP A 155 6.71 7.26 10.02
C TRP A 155 6.61 7.57 11.51
N THR A 156 5.50 8.19 11.89
CA THR A 156 5.23 8.54 13.28
C THR A 156 4.20 7.60 13.88
N MET A 157 4.57 6.98 15.00
CA MET A 157 3.69 6.17 15.84
C MET A 157 3.39 6.89 17.17
N ARG A 158 2.61 6.23 18.02
CA ARG A 158 2.15 6.74 19.32
C ARG A 158 3.25 7.14 20.29
N ASP A 159 4.46 6.61 20.14
CA ASP A 159 5.55 6.74 21.11
C ASP A 159 6.83 7.31 20.49
N GLY A 160 6.83 7.67 19.21
CA GLY A 160 8.04 8.11 18.55
C GLY A 160 7.95 8.23 17.04
N VAL A 161 9.14 8.39 16.45
CA VAL A 161 9.37 8.36 15.01
C VAL A 161 10.25 7.16 14.71
N ASP A 162 9.80 6.34 13.79
CA ASP A 162 10.49 5.13 13.35
C ASP A 162 10.99 5.32 11.92
N TYR A 163 11.97 4.51 11.58
CA TYR A 163 12.57 4.43 10.27
C TYR A 163 12.68 2.99 9.84
N GLY A 164 12.47 2.74 8.55
CA GLY A 164 12.73 1.46 7.95
C GLY A 164 13.32 1.56 6.55
N THR A 165 14.03 0.53 6.16
CA THR A 165 14.56 0.41 4.80
C THR A 165 14.29 -0.97 4.23
N THR A 166 14.10 -1.03 2.92
CA THR A 166 13.86 -2.27 2.20
C THR A 166 14.24 -2.13 0.72
N LYS A 167 14.17 -3.24 0.00
CA LYS A 167 14.40 -3.31 -1.45
C LYS A 167 13.49 -4.36 -2.07
N ALA A 168 13.19 -4.22 -3.35
CA ALA A 168 12.47 -5.28 -4.09
C ALA A 168 13.22 -6.62 -3.97
N GLY A 169 12.53 -7.65 -3.47
CA GLY A 169 13.11 -8.97 -3.21
C GLY A 169 14.07 -9.06 -2.00
N GLY A 170 14.22 -7.97 -1.23
CA GLY A 170 15.06 -7.91 -0.03
C GLY A 170 14.29 -8.15 1.27
N THR A 171 14.97 -7.93 2.39
CA THR A 171 14.41 -7.94 3.74
C THR A 171 14.41 -6.53 4.31
N SER A 172 13.32 -6.17 4.97
CA SER A 172 13.18 -4.89 5.63
C SER A 172 13.97 -4.85 6.95
N THR A 173 14.41 -3.67 7.34
CA THR A 173 14.84 -3.35 8.71
C THR A 173 13.99 -2.22 9.25
N VAL A 174 13.81 -2.20 10.58
CA VAL A 174 13.05 -1.16 11.29
C VAL A 174 13.80 -0.81 12.57
N GLU A 175 13.88 0.48 12.88
CA GLU A 175 14.40 1.00 14.14
C GLU A 175 13.72 2.32 14.54
N GLN A 176 13.58 2.53 15.84
CA GLN A 176 13.06 3.79 16.37
C GLN A 176 14.15 4.86 16.35
N VAL A 177 13.92 5.93 15.60
CA VAL A 177 14.84 7.07 15.45
C VAL A 177 14.74 8.03 16.61
N PHE A 178 13.53 8.18 17.14
CA PHE A 178 13.22 9.08 18.24
C PHE A 178 12.16 8.47 19.15
N ASN A 179 12.42 8.51 20.45
CA ASN A 179 11.48 8.05 21.48
C ASN A 179 10.92 9.26 22.22
N TYR A 180 9.60 9.44 22.14
CA TYR A 180 8.90 10.56 22.77
C TYR A 180 8.78 10.42 24.30
N GLY A 181 9.07 9.22 24.84
CA GLY A 181 9.09 8.92 26.28
C GLY A 181 7.71 8.61 26.86
N THR A 182 6.63 8.94 26.16
CA THR A 182 5.26 8.56 26.55
C THR A 182 4.44 8.20 25.33
N ALA A 183 3.53 7.26 25.50
CA ALA A 183 2.63 6.87 24.42
C ALA A 183 1.41 7.81 24.39
N VAL A 184 1.16 8.44 23.25
CA VAL A 184 -0.06 9.23 23.02
C VAL A 184 -1.21 8.35 22.58
N SER A 185 -2.43 8.71 22.99
CA SER A 185 -3.66 8.04 22.53
C SER A 185 -4.27 8.69 21.29
N LEU A 186 -3.79 9.88 20.93
CA LEU A 186 -4.19 10.63 19.74
C LEU A 186 -2.93 11.29 19.18
N ALA A 187 -2.68 11.03 17.91
CA ALA A 187 -1.58 11.63 17.16
C ALA A 187 -1.72 13.17 17.12
N GLY A 188 -0.61 13.88 17.07
CA GLY A 188 -0.59 15.34 17.13
C GLY A 188 0.68 15.88 17.78
N PRO A 189 1.01 15.47 19.02
CA PRO A 189 2.21 15.95 19.70
C PRO A 189 3.52 15.60 18.98
N ILE A 190 3.50 14.61 18.09
CA ILE A 190 4.60 14.27 17.18
C ILE A 190 4.06 14.48 15.76
N SER A 191 4.75 15.28 14.95
CA SER A 191 4.34 15.59 13.58
C SER A 191 4.49 14.39 12.65
N ALA A 192 3.90 14.50 11.45
CA ALA A 192 4.34 13.65 10.35
C ALA A 192 5.80 13.98 9.99
N PRO A 193 6.64 12.97 9.71
CA PRO A 193 8.03 13.19 9.42
C PRO A 193 8.23 13.58 7.95
N GLY A 194 9.38 14.15 7.64
CA GLY A 194 9.93 14.26 6.30
C GLY A 194 11.22 13.45 6.20
N ILE A 195 11.58 12.98 5.01
CA ILE A 195 12.83 12.27 4.76
C ILE A 195 13.53 12.77 3.51
N ALA A 196 14.86 12.86 3.55
CA ALA A 196 15.70 13.14 2.40
C ALA A 196 17.00 12.32 2.49
N LEU A 197 17.61 12.02 1.34
CA LEU A 197 18.89 11.33 1.27
C LEU A 197 20.00 12.34 0.93
N ASP A 198 21.12 12.25 1.63
CA ASP A 198 22.32 12.99 1.26
C ASP A 198 23.03 12.37 0.03
N ALA A 199 24.14 12.97 -0.39
CA ALA A 199 24.88 12.53 -1.57
C ALA A 199 25.46 11.11 -1.44
N ASP A 200 25.68 10.64 -0.21
CA ASP A 200 26.18 9.30 0.09
C ASP A 200 25.03 8.28 0.27
N GLY A 201 23.78 8.75 0.19
CA GLY A 201 22.59 7.93 0.39
C GLY A 201 22.19 7.78 1.87
N ASN A 202 22.79 8.54 2.79
CA ASN A 202 22.39 8.48 4.19
C ASN A 202 21.05 9.21 4.40
N PRO A 203 20.12 8.61 5.16
CA PRO A 203 18.85 9.23 5.45
C PRO A 203 18.97 10.34 6.50
N TRP A 204 18.29 11.44 6.22
CA TRP A 204 17.93 12.48 7.17
C TRP A 204 16.42 12.47 7.38
N VAL A 205 15.97 12.42 8.63
CA VAL A 205 14.56 12.45 9.03
C VAL A 205 14.31 13.70 9.86
N ALA A 206 13.32 14.50 9.50
CA ALA A 206 12.92 15.68 10.27
C ALA A 206 11.48 15.55 10.76
N PHE A 207 11.25 16.02 11.97
CA PHE A 207 9.95 15.97 12.63
C PHE A 207 9.89 17.07 13.71
N SER A 208 8.69 17.43 14.11
CA SER A 208 8.46 18.38 15.19
C SER A 208 7.72 17.70 16.33
N VAL A 209 8.08 18.05 17.56
CA VAL A 209 7.45 17.54 18.78
C VAL A 209 6.96 18.69 19.65
N LEU A 210 5.81 18.51 20.27
CA LEU A 210 5.25 19.46 21.23
C LEU A 210 5.47 18.92 22.64
N GLY A 211 6.49 19.43 23.32
CA GLY A 211 6.78 19.10 24.71
C GLY A 211 6.24 20.15 25.69
N SER A 212 6.51 19.94 26.98
CA SER A 212 6.20 20.93 28.03
C SER A 212 6.96 22.25 27.88
N GLY A 213 8.11 22.22 27.17
CA GLY A 213 8.93 23.40 26.89
C GLY A 213 8.47 24.23 25.69
N GLY A 214 7.53 23.73 24.88
CA GLY A 214 7.15 24.32 23.59
C GLY A 214 7.40 23.35 22.43
N LEU A 215 7.40 23.89 21.21
CA LEU A 215 7.72 23.13 20.00
C LEU A 215 9.23 22.92 19.92
N GLU A 216 9.67 21.69 19.70
CA GLU A 216 11.03 21.34 19.33
C GLU A 216 11.00 20.77 17.91
N VAL A 217 11.89 21.25 17.05
CA VAL A 217 12.06 20.73 15.68
C VAL A 217 13.34 19.92 15.67
N HIS A 218 13.25 18.70 15.16
CA HIS A 218 14.33 17.73 15.17
C HIS A 218 14.82 17.43 13.76
N ALA A 219 16.12 17.16 13.65
CA ALA A 219 16.73 16.54 12.48
C ALA A 219 17.60 15.38 12.95
N ALA A 220 17.17 14.17 12.60
CA ALA A 220 17.91 12.95 12.86
C ALA A 220 18.63 12.48 11.60
N THR A 221 19.86 12.04 11.73
CA THR A 221 20.65 11.47 10.63
C THR A 221 21.28 10.16 11.04
N LEU A 222 21.36 9.22 10.09
CA LEU A 222 22.09 7.98 10.28
C LEU A 222 23.55 8.17 9.90
N ASN A 223 24.45 8.10 10.89
CA ASN A 223 25.90 8.18 10.67
C ASN A 223 26.51 6.79 10.85
N GLY A 224 26.79 6.10 9.75
CA GLY A 224 27.18 4.69 9.77
C GLY A 224 26.01 3.83 10.23
N SER A 225 26.07 3.27 11.44
CA SER A 225 25.01 2.42 12.00
C SER A 225 24.32 3.05 13.22
N LYS A 226 24.46 4.37 13.42
CA LYS A 226 23.94 5.06 14.60
C LYS A 226 23.17 6.32 14.22
N TRP A 227 21.92 6.39 14.66
CA TRP A 227 21.14 7.62 14.60
C TRP A 227 21.69 8.69 15.54
N THR A 228 21.75 9.91 15.03
CA THR A 228 22.03 11.11 15.81
C THR A 228 20.86 12.06 15.65
N ASP A 229 20.09 12.25 16.71
CA ASP A 229 19.03 13.25 16.80
C ASP A 229 19.57 14.59 17.30
N GLN A 230 19.06 15.69 16.75
CA GLN A 230 19.40 17.06 17.14
C GLN A 230 18.16 17.93 17.13
N VAL A 231 17.96 18.70 18.20
CA VAL A 231 17.02 19.82 18.19
C VAL A 231 17.62 20.96 17.35
N VAL A 232 16.99 21.27 16.23
CA VAL A 232 17.44 22.27 15.25
C VAL A 232 16.72 23.60 15.38
N ALA A 233 15.55 23.61 16.01
CA ALA A 233 14.82 24.82 16.38
C ALA A 233 13.96 24.55 17.63
N THR A 234 13.69 25.61 18.39
CA THR A 234 12.78 25.58 19.53
C THR A 234 11.91 26.82 19.51
N THR A 235 10.64 26.68 19.88
CA THR A 235 9.78 27.82 20.17
C THR A 235 9.66 28.02 21.67
N GLY A 236 9.29 29.23 22.11
CA GLY A 236 9.04 29.48 23.51
C GLY A 236 7.83 28.68 24.02
N PRO A 237 7.66 28.55 25.35
CA PRO A 237 6.50 27.88 25.93
C PRO A 237 5.21 28.48 25.37
N CYS A 238 4.37 27.64 24.79
CA CYS A 238 3.10 28.07 24.22
C CYS A 238 1.93 27.32 24.85
N GLY A 239 1.24 27.99 25.77
CA GLY A 239 0.01 27.48 26.35
C GLY A 239 -1.12 27.49 25.32
N GLY A 240 -1.57 26.31 24.88
CA GLY A 240 -2.69 26.17 23.94
C GLY A 240 -2.31 26.33 22.47
N CYS A 241 -1.03 26.24 22.10
CA CYS A 241 -0.64 26.11 20.71
C CYS A 241 -1.28 24.86 20.06
N ALA A 242 -1.58 24.98 18.77
CA ALA A 242 -1.97 23.82 17.98
C ALA A 242 -0.84 22.78 17.97
N ASN A 243 -1.23 21.52 17.83
CA ASN A 243 -0.26 20.45 17.60
C ASN A 243 0.53 20.71 16.31
N PRO A 244 1.81 20.28 16.24
CA PRO A 244 2.66 20.54 15.09
C PRO A 244 2.11 19.91 13.81
N GLY A 245 2.19 20.68 12.73
CA GLY A 245 2.00 20.18 11.36
C GLY A 245 3.20 19.36 10.87
N PRO A 246 3.10 18.72 9.70
CA PRO A 246 4.21 17.97 9.11
C PRO A 246 5.49 18.81 9.00
N THR A 247 6.65 18.16 9.12
CA THR A 247 7.97 18.80 9.01
C THR A 247 8.65 18.33 7.73
N GLY A 248 9.11 19.26 6.90
CA GLY A 248 9.81 18.95 5.65
C GLY A 248 11.32 18.95 5.82
N ILE A 249 12.02 18.09 5.07
CA ILE A 249 13.48 18.15 4.93
C ILE A 249 13.91 17.98 3.47
N ALA A 250 14.92 18.74 3.06
CA ALA A 250 15.56 18.63 1.75
C ALA A 250 17.08 18.78 1.91
N ILE A 251 17.84 18.21 0.97
CA ILE A 251 19.30 18.40 0.90
C ILE A 251 19.61 19.44 -0.18
N LEU A 252 20.03 20.63 0.24
CA LEU A 252 20.43 21.73 -0.65
C LEU A 252 21.93 22.01 -0.49
N ARG A 253 22.66 22.04 -1.59
CA ARG A 253 24.12 22.26 -1.66
C ARG A 253 24.88 21.31 -0.72
N GLY A 254 24.41 20.06 -0.62
CA GLY A 254 24.97 19.03 0.26
C GLY A 254 24.71 19.25 1.75
N LYS A 255 23.74 20.11 2.12
CA LYS A 255 23.38 20.39 3.51
C LYS A 255 21.88 20.17 3.74
N PRO A 256 21.48 19.62 4.90
CA PRO A 256 20.08 19.51 5.26
C PRO A 256 19.46 20.90 5.48
N VAL A 257 18.24 21.07 5.00
CA VAL A 257 17.38 22.22 5.24
C VAL A 257 16.06 21.68 5.76
N VAL A 258 15.71 22.06 6.99
CA VAL A 258 14.46 21.65 7.64
C VAL A 258 13.48 22.80 7.56
N VAL A 259 12.24 22.53 7.14
CA VAL A 259 11.17 23.52 6.98
C VAL A 259 9.99 23.12 7.86
N PHE A 260 9.48 24.06 8.64
CA PHE A 260 8.41 23.83 9.61
C PHE A 260 7.53 25.08 9.79
N GLY A 261 6.31 24.87 10.29
CA GLY A 261 5.42 25.95 10.71
C GLY A 261 5.58 26.24 12.20
N ASP A 262 5.75 27.51 12.55
CA ASP A 262 5.70 28.03 13.92
C ASP A 262 4.38 28.79 14.12
N GLY A 263 3.36 28.07 14.57
CA GLY A 263 2.05 28.64 14.84
C GLY A 263 2.05 29.70 15.96
N ALA A 264 3.06 29.71 16.84
CA ALA A 264 3.17 30.73 17.89
C ALA A 264 3.68 32.06 17.33
N LYS A 265 4.59 32.01 16.37
CA LYS A 265 5.06 33.19 15.61
C LYS A 265 4.18 33.56 14.44
N ASP A 266 3.25 32.70 14.06
CA ASP A 266 2.49 32.82 12.82
C ASP A 266 3.43 32.91 11.60
N ALA A 267 4.42 32.02 11.54
CA ALA A 267 5.46 32.01 10.53
C ALA A 267 5.78 30.60 10.01
N VAL A 268 6.20 30.52 8.75
CA VAL A 268 6.92 29.37 8.20
C VAL A 268 8.40 29.66 8.29
N GLU A 269 9.16 28.77 8.90
CA GLU A 269 10.58 28.94 9.16
C GLU A 269 11.39 27.82 8.51
N MET A 270 12.68 28.10 8.27
CA MET A 270 13.67 27.07 7.95
C MET A 270 14.82 27.07 8.93
N ALA A 271 15.28 25.88 9.31
CA ALA A 271 16.53 25.67 10.03
C ALA A 271 17.61 25.17 9.06
N THR A 272 18.78 25.81 9.10
CA THR A 272 19.94 25.45 8.26
C THR A 272 21.23 25.36 9.09
N PRO A 273 22.15 24.43 8.78
CA PRO A 273 23.39 24.30 9.52
C PRO A 273 24.40 25.39 9.10
N GLN A 274 24.91 26.13 10.08
CA GLN A 274 26.00 27.10 9.96
C GLN A 274 27.13 26.73 10.92
N GLY A 275 28.17 26.07 10.39
CA GLY A 275 29.23 25.48 11.21
C GLY A 275 28.68 24.34 12.07
N SER A 276 28.81 24.45 13.39
CA SER A 276 28.29 23.48 14.36
C SER A 276 26.92 23.83 14.93
N LYS A 277 26.28 24.91 14.45
CA LYS A 277 24.99 25.40 14.95
C LYS A 277 23.94 25.35 13.86
N TRP A 278 22.68 25.23 14.28
CA TRP A 278 21.54 25.47 13.44
C TRP A 278 21.12 26.94 13.56
N VAL A 279 20.77 27.55 12.43
CA VAL A 279 20.26 28.92 12.35
C VAL A 279 18.88 28.86 11.72
N VAL A 280 17.93 29.48 12.40
CA VAL A 280 16.53 29.61 11.97
C VAL A 280 16.34 30.95 11.28
N SER A 281 15.59 30.94 10.18
CA SER A 281 15.18 32.14 9.46
C SER A 281 13.76 31.99 8.92
N ASP A 282 13.02 33.09 8.90
CA ASP A 282 11.66 33.13 8.36
C ASP A 282 11.69 32.91 6.83
N ILE A 283 10.79 32.04 6.36
CA ILE A 283 10.41 31.90 4.94
C ILE A 283 9.25 32.85 4.65
N GLU A 284 8.24 32.83 5.51
CA GLU A 284 7.05 33.66 5.40
C GLU A 284 6.52 34.02 6.78
N THR A 285 6.20 35.29 6.99
CA THR A 285 5.46 35.77 8.17
C THR A 285 3.98 35.90 7.83
N ASN A 286 3.10 35.84 8.84
CA ASN A 286 1.65 35.77 8.65
C ASN A 286 1.24 34.50 7.87
N ALA A 287 1.86 33.37 8.25
CA ALA A 287 1.61 32.05 7.71
C ALA A 287 1.94 30.97 8.74
N GLN A 288 0.96 30.17 9.17
CA GLN A 288 1.14 29.13 10.21
C GLN A 288 1.84 27.86 9.71
N GLY A 289 1.93 27.66 8.39
CA GLY A 289 2.58 26.47 7.82
C GLY A 289 1.82 25.16 8.05
N LEU A 290 0.48 25.18 8.14
CA LEU A 290 -0.29 23.95 8.40
C LEU A 290 -0.23 23.01 7.19
N GLY A 291 -0.24 21.69 7.43
CA GLY A 291 -0.25 20.69 6.36
C GLY A 291 0.97 20.74 5.43
N LEU A 292 2.10 21.23 5.93
CA LEU A 292 3.30 21.49 5.13
C LEU A 292 3.78 20.26 4.36
N SER A 293 4.30 20.49 3.17
CA SER A 293 5.13 19.51 2.46
C SER A 293 6.35 20.18 1.85
N LEU A 294 7.40 19.41 1.61
CA LEU A 294 8.64 19.90 1.01
C LEU A 294 9.15 18.87 0.00
N SER A 295 9.52 19.35 -1.17
CA SER A 295 10.27 18.58 -2.17
C SER A 295 11.43 19.41 -2.70
N SER A 296 12.35 18.78 -3.42
CA SER A 296 13.46 19.48 -4.04
C SER A 296 13.84 18.88 -5.38
N ILE A 297 14.34 19.73 -6.27
CA ILE A 297 14.97 19.32 -7.52
C ILE A 297 16.27 20.10 -7.69
N GLY A 298 17.37 19.35 -7.83
CA GLY A 298 18.71 19.92 -7.84
C GLY A 298 18.98 20.71 -6.56
N ASN A 299 19.06 22.03 -6.69
CA ASN A 299 19.42 22.91 -5.59
C ASN A 299 18.34 23.95 -5.26
N THR A 300 17.09 23.59 -5.53
CA THR A 300 15.92 24.39 -5.18
C THR A 300 14.92 23.49 -4.49
N ALA A 301 14.43 23.92 -3.33
CA ALA A 301 13.34 23.26 -2.63
C ALA A 301 12.05 24.06 -2.79
N TYR A 302 10.93 23.35 -2.72
CA TYR A 302 9.59 23.88 -2.90
C TYR A 302 8.78 23.42 -1.70
N ALA A 303 8.22 24.36 -0.95
CA ALA A 303 7.36 24.06 0.19
C ALA A 303 5.94 24.52 -0.11
N SER A 304 4.94 23.67 0.09
CA SER A 304 3.54 24.09 0.10
C SER A 304 2.97 23.98 1.50
N TYR A 305 2.04 24.85 1.84
CA TYR A 305 1.40 24.89 3.15
C TYR A 305 0.14 25.74 3.12
N TYR A 306 -0.76 25.49 4.07
CA TYR A 306 -1.83 26.45 4.38
C TYR A 306 -1.27 27.57 5.24
N THR A 307 -1.65 28.79 4.91
CA THR A 307 -1.22 29.98 5.68
C THR A 307 -1.91 30.06 7.04
N GLY A 308 -3.02 29.35 7.26
CA GLY A 308 -3.90 29.63 8.40
C GLY A 308 -4.70 30.93 8.23
N HIS A 309 -4.61 31.56 7.06
CA HIS A 309 -5.26 32.83 6.72
C HIS A 309 -6.04 32.76 5.39
N GLY A 310 -6.59 31.59 5.06
CA GLY A 310 -7.51 31.40 3.94
C GLY A 310 -6.85 31.12 2.60
N ALA A 311 -5.60 30.66 2.59
CA ALA A 311 -4.85 30.38 1.37
C ALA A 311 -3.90 29.17 1.51
N VAL A 312 -3.64 28.52 0.38
CA VAL A 312 -2.49 27.64 0.18
C VAL A 312 -1.41 28.44 -0.52
N HIS A 313 -0.22 28.45 0.06
CA HIS A 313 0.96 29.13 -0.48
C HIS A 313 2.01 28.13 -0.93
N LEU A 314 2.88 28.62 -1.82
CA LEU A 314 4.11 27.97 -2.26
C LEU A 314 5.29 28.87 -1.89
N ALA A 315 6.27 28.33 -1.18
CA ALA A 315 7.60 28.91 -1.03
C ALA A 315 8.61 28.21 -1.95
N VAL A 316 9.47 28.99 -2.59
CA VAL A 316 10.60 28.51 -3.39
C VAL A 316 11.89 28.91 -2.66
N LEU A 317 12.69 27.91 -2.30
CA LEU A 317 13.92 28.03 -1.50
C LEU A 317 15.12 27.73 -2.39
N GLY A 318 15.83 28.77 -2.84
CA GLY A 318 16.93 28.62 -3.80
C GLY A 318 18.12 29.53 -3.53
N GLY A 319 18.45 30.40 -4.50
CA GLY A 319 19.37 31.51 -4.26
C GLY A 319 18.73 32.63 -3.45
N HIS A 320 17.41 32.80 -3.59
CA HIS A 320 16.56 33.73 -2.85
C HIS A 320 15.28 32.98 -2.48
N THR A 321 14.67 33.35 -1.37
CA THR A 321 13.37 32.81 -0.95
C THR A 321 12.25 33.69 -1.50
N THR A 322 11.24 33.08 -2.11
CA THR A 322 10.04 33.77 -2.59
C THR A 322 8.79 32.98 -2.25
N THR A 323 7.69 33.66 -1.93
CA THR A 323 6.39 33.03 -1.68
C THR A 323 5.35 33.49 -2.70
N LYS A 324 4.34 32.65 -2.95
CA LYS A 324 3.22 32.97 -3.84
C LYS A 324 1.95 32.24 -3.41
N GLU A 325 0.80 32.89 -3.59
CA GLU A 325 -0.51 32.25 -3.42
C GLU A 325 -0.73 31.24 -4.56
N VAL A 326 -1.07 30.01 -4.20
CA VAL A 326 -1.48 28.95 -5.14
C VAL A 326 -2.98 29.03 -5.36
N ALA A 327 -3.74 29.09 -4.26
CA ALA A 327 -5.19 29.16 -4.28
C ALA A 327 -5.73 29.67 -2.94
N LYS A 328 -6.94 30.23 -2.98
CA LYS A 328 -7.77 30.42 -1.79
C LYS A 328 -8.30 29.08 -1.31
N ALA A 329 -8.15 28.80 -0.02
CA ALA A 329 -8.58 27.56 0.60
C ALA A 329 -9.07 27.81 2.03
N PRO A 330 -10.07 27.09 2.52
CA PRO A 330 -10.45 27.14 3.93
C PRO A 330 -9.27 26.79 4.84
N ASN A 331 -9.23 27.39 6.03
CA ASN A 331 -8.23 27.04 7.03
C ASN A 331 -8.49 25.63 7.57
N PRO A 332 -7.46 24.77 7.65
CA PRO A 332 -7.56 23.51 8.38
C PRO A 332 -7.99 23.74 9.83
N SER A 333 -8.83 22.85 10.36
CA SER A 333 -9.24 22.95 11.77
C SER A 333 -8.06 22.65 12.70
N PRO A 334 -7.73 23.53 13.67
CA PRO A 334 -6.65 23.29 14.63
C PRO A 334 -6.97 22.16 15.62
N SER A 335 -8.23 21.72 15.70
CA SER A 335 -8.65 20.56 16.50
C SER A 335 -8.37 19.22 15.82
N LYS A 336 -8.08 19.22 14.52
CA LYS A 336 -7.74 18.00 13.78
C LYS A 336 -6.23 17.80 13.80
N THR A 337 -5.83 16.58 14.15
CA THR A 337 -4.43 16.22 14.37
C THR A 337 -4.15 14.87 13.73
N GLY A 338 -2.87 14.49 13.64
CA GLY A 338 -2.51 13.17 13.09
C GLY A 338 -3.03 12.95 11.67
N ASN A 339 -3.61 11.78 11.45
CA ASN A 339 -4.27 11.41 10.19
C ASN A 339 -5.62 12.12 9.93
N SER A 340 -6.09 12.99 10.83
CA SER A 340 -7.25 13.85 10.58
C SER A 340 -6.86 15.23 10.07
N ALA A 341 -5.58 15.63 10.20
CA ALA A 341 -5.12 16.95 9.78
C ALA A 341 -4.98 17.04 8.26
N SER A 342 -5.44 18.15 7.67
CA SER A 342 -5.28 18.45 6.25
C SER A 342 -3.81 18.58 5.87
N ARG A 343 -3.48 18.14 4.66
CA ARG A 343 -2.13 18.21 4.09
C ARG A 343 -2.12 18.90 2.74
N THR A 344 -0.93 19.33 2.36
CA THR A 344 -0.57 19.77 1.02
C THR A 344 0.52 18.86 0.46
N ALA A 345 0.78 18.94 -0.83
CA ALA A 345 1.89 18.30 -1.52
C ALA A 345 2.42 19.25 -2.59
N VAL A 346 3.74 19.25 -2.80
CA VAL A 346 4.36 20.01 -3.89
C VAL A 346 5.47 19.23 -4.58
N VAL A 347 5.55 19.37 -5.90
CA VAL A 347 6.73 18.94 -6.67
C VAL A 347 6.97 19.87 -7.86
N ALA A 348 8.23 20.01 -8.26
CA ALA A 348 8.61 20.70 -9.49
C ALA A 348 9.11 19.70 -10.53
N GLY A 349 8.66 19.88 -11.77
CA GLY A 349 9.16 19.19 -12.95
C GLY A 349 10.49 19.76 -13.43
N LYS A 350 11.24 18.98 -14.21
CA LYS A 350 12.50 19.41 -14.84
C LYS A 350 12.32 20.56 -15.85
N ASP A 351 11.10 20.73 -16.35
CA ASP A 351 10.67 21.80 -17.25
C ASP A 351 10.39 23.13 -16.52
N GLY A 352 10.45 23.14 -15.19
CA GLY A 352 10.16 24.29 -14.34
C GLY A 352 8.68 24.40 -13.93
N SER A 353 7.80 23.53 -14.42
CA SER A 353 6.40 23.48 -14.00
C SER A 353 6.31 23.03 -12.54
N ILE A 354 5.51 23.73 -11.73
CA ILE A 354 5.30 23.42 -10.32
C ILE A 354 3.89 22.88 -10.15
N TYR A 355 3.75 21.80 -9.39
CA TYR A 355 2.51 21.10 -9.13
C TYR A 355 2.24 21.13 -7.64
N VAL A 356 1.02 21.51 -7.26
CA VAL A 356 0.60 21.63 -5.86
C VAL A 356 -0.75 20.95 -5.70
N ALA A 357 -0.86 20.04 -4.73
CA ALA A 357 -2.10 19.38 -4.35
C ALA A 357 -2.43 19.66 -2.88
N TRP A 358 -3.71 19.70 -2.51
CA TRP A 358 -4.12 19.97 -1.14
C TRP A 358 -5.52 19.43 -0.80
N ASP A 359 -5.71 19.08 0.47
CA ASP A 359 -6.97 18.61 1.05
C ASP A 359 -7.95 19.75 1.37
N ASP A 360 -8.94 20.00 0.53
CA ASP A 360 -9.99 20.97 0.85
C ASP A 360 -11.15 20.29 1.58
N GLU A 361 -11.46 20.72 2.81
CA GLU A 361 -12.54 20.11 3.61
C GLU A 361 -13.95 20.26 2.98
N THR A 362 -14.10 21.19 2.04
CA THR A 362 -15.37 21.48 1.35
C THR A 362 -15.42 20.94 -0.07
N LYS A 363 -14.28 20.82 -0.75
CA LYS A 363 -14.19 20.41 -2.17
C LYS A 363 -13.52 19.05 -2.38
N GLY A 364 -12.97 18.45 -1.33
CA GLY A 364 -12.12 17.26 -1.44
C GLY A 364 -10.71 17.62 -1.90
N LEU A 365 -10.00 16.65 -2.45
CA LEU A 365 -8.65 16.87 -2.97
C LEU A 365 -8.69 17.89 -4.12
N GLN A 366 -7.72 18.80 -4.13
CA GLN A 366 -7.51 19.79 -5.18
C GLN A 366 -6.11 19.60 -5.77
N PHE A 367 -5.94 19.94 -7.05
CA PHE A 367 -4.66 19.82 -7.74
C PHE A 367 -4.51 20.96 -8.75
N ALA A 368 -3.33 21.59 -8.78
CA ALA A 368 -3.05 22.70 -9.68
C ALA A 368 -1.60 22.66 -10.18
N SER A 369 -1.35 23.29 -11.32
CA SER A 369 0.00 23.48 -11.85
C SER A 369 0.24 24.88 -12.38
N GLY A 370 1.50 25.31 -12.35
CA GLY A 370 1.89 26.63 -12.80
C GLY A 370 3.36 26.94 -12.53
N THR A 371 3.79 28.14 -12.91
CA THR A 371 5.10 28.69 -12.53
C THR A 371 4.89 29.90 -11.62
N ASP A 372 4.21 30.93 -12.14
CA ASP A 372 3.88 32.17 -11.43
C ASP A 372 2.40 32.27 -11.07
N SER A 373 1.53 31.69 -11.90
CA SER A 373 0.10 31.56 -11.66
C SER A 373 -0.32 30.10 -11.81
N PHE A 374 -1.23 29.64 -10.96
CA PHE A 374 -1.67 28.25 -10.95
C PHE A 374 -3.03 28.07 -11.62
N SER A 375 -3.11 27.05 -12.47
CA SER A 375 -4.35 26.60 -13.09
C SER A 375 -4.77 25.25 -12.49
N PRO A 376 -6.05 25.06 -12.15
CA PRO A 376 -6.54 23.77 -11.68
C PRO A 376 -6.29 22.66 -12.72
N ILE A 377 -5.93 21.48 -12.24
CA ILE A 377 -5.92 20.23 -12.99
C ILE A 377 -7.20 19.48 -12.63
N ASP A 378 -7.96 19.08 -13.64
CA ASP A 378 -9.14 18.24 -13.44
C ASP A 378 -8.71 16.82 -13.04
N ILE A 379 -9.10 16.41 -11.84
CA ILE A 379 -8.80 15.09 -11.25
C ILE A 379 -10.06 14.20 -11.12
N GLY A 380 -11.18 14.64 -11.70
CA GLY A 380 -12.44 13.90 -11.70
C GLY A 380 -13.11 13.78 -10.33
N THR A 381 -14.19 13.00 -10.27
CA THR A 381 -15.05 12.88 -9.07
C THR A 381 -14.48 11.99 -7.97
N THR A 382 -13.47 11.17 -8.27
CA THR A 382 -12.76 10.29 -7.32
C THR A 382 -11.99 11.06 -6.24
N ALA A 383 -11.87 12.38 -6.38
CA ALA A 383 -11.19 13.27 -5.45
C ALA A 383 -12.08 13.81 -4.31
N THR A 384 -13.40 13.59 -4.35
CA THR A 384 -14.36 14.20 -3.41
C THR A 384 -14.06 13.86 -1.93
N GLY A 385 -13.57 12.65 -1.67
CA GLY A 385 -13.14 12.19 -0.34
C GLY A 385 -11.62 12.15 -0.15
N GLY A 386 -10.86 12.71 -1.10
CA GLY A 386 -9.41 12.60 -1.12
C GLY A 386 -8.74 13.34 0.03
N LYS A 387 -7.77 12.69 0.65
CA LYS A 387 -6.96 13.19 1.77
C LYS A 387 -5.50 12.83 1.60
N HIS A 388 -4.61 13.53 2.29
CA HIS A 388 -3.19 13.21 2.41
C HIS A 388 -2.47 13.07 1.06
N PRO A 389 -2.50 14.10 0.20
CA PRO A 389 -1.80 14.07 -1.06
C PRO A 389 -0.30 13.94 -0.82
N ALA A 390 0.35 13.22 -1.72
CA ALA A 390 1.79 13.27 -1.88
C ALA A 390 2.11 13.31 -3.37
N LEU A 391 3.17 14.04 -3.72
CA LEU A 391 3.56 14.29 -5.11
C LEU A 391 5.01 13.87 -5.34
N ALA A 392 5.27 13.26 -6.49
CA ALA A 392 6.60 13.04 -7.00
C ALA A 392 6.63 13.25 -8.53
N ALA A 393 7.77 13.69 -9.07
CA ALA A 393 7.89 14.03 -10.49
C ALA A 393 9.09 13.33 -11.12
N SER A 394 8.91 12.95 -12.38
CA SER A 394 9.97 12.48 -13.28
C SER A 394 9.91 13.26 -14.59
N ASP A 395 10.78 12.91 -15.53
CA ASP A 395 10.69 13.35 -16.92
C ASP A 395 9.46 12.78 -17.67
N LYS A 396 8.84 11.73 -17.15
CA LYS A 396 7.65 11.09 -17.74
C LYS A 396 6.33 11.72 -17.27
N GLY A 397 6.37 12.56 -16.24
CA GLY A 397 5.18 13.19 -15.67
C GLY A 397 5.21 13.24 -14.15
N VAL A 398 4.06 13.58 -13.58
CA VAL A 398 3.87 13.76 -12.13
C VAL A 398 2.93 12.68 -11.60
N VAL A 399 3.32 12.08 -10.49
CA VAL A 399 2.51 11.10 -9.74
C VAL A 399 1.94 11.79 -8.50
N LEU A 400 0.64 11.61 -8.29
CA LEU A 400 -0.12 12.05 -7.12
C LEU A 400 -0.69 10.82 -6.42
N SER A 401 -0.33 10.57 -5.16
CA SER A 401 -1.03 9.60 -4.31
C SER A 401 -1.99 10.31 -3.36
N TRP A 402 -3.11 9.68 -3.02
CA TRP A 402 -4.02 10.16 -1.97
C TRP A 402 -4.81 9.01 -1.35
N TYR A 403 -5.32 9.25 -0.15
CA TYR A 403 -6.28 8.39 0.53
C TYR A 403 -7.70 8.78 0.12
N ASP A 404 -8.46 7.86 -0.45
CA ASP A 404 -9.90 8.02 -0.65
C ASP A 404 -10.63 7.63 0.65
N ALA A 405 -10.99 8.62 1.46
CA ALA A 405 -11.64 8.36 2.74
C ALA A 405 -13.07 7.81 2.63
N VAL A 406 -13.69 7.84 1.45
CA VAL A 406 -15.04 7.28 1.22
C VAL A 406 -14.94 5.78 1.01
N ASN A 407 -14.03 5.35 0.15
CA ASN A 407 -13.85 3.93 -0.20
C ASN A 407 -12.74 3.24 0.60
N GLN A 408 -11.99 4.00 1.40
CA GLN A 408 -10.83 3.56 2.19
C GLN A 408 -9.67 3.02 1.34
N ASN A 409 -9.52 3.56 0.12
CA ASN A 409 -8.54 3.10 -0.86
C ASN A 409 -7.29 3.99 -0.91
N LEU A 410 -6.16 3.38 -1.26
CA LEU A 410 -5.01 4.10 -1.77
C LEU A 410 -5.24 4.37 -3.26
N MET A 411 -5.23 5.64 -3.61
CA MET A 411 -5.35 6.09 -4.98
C MET A 411 -4.01 6.64 -5.48
N VAL A 412 -3.72 6.39 -6.74
CA VAL A 412 -2.55 6.95 -7.43
C VAL A 412 -3.00 7.46 -8.79
N GLY A 413 -2.58 8.66 -9.15
CA GLY A 413 -2.88 9.27 -10.44
C GLY A 413 -1.64 9.84 -11.10
N VAL A 414 -1.63 9.80 -12.43
CA VAL A 414 -0.51 10.30 -13.24
C VAL A 414 -0.98 11.47 -14.08
N GLN A 415 -0.26 12.58 -14.00
CA GLN A 415 -0.39 13.75 -14.88
C GLN A 415 0.74 13.70 -15.92
N GLY A 416 0.40 13.46 -17.18
CA GLY A 416 1.37 13.34 -18.27
C GLY A 416 0.73 13.08 -19.64
N ASP A 417 1.55 12.92 -20.68
CA ASP A 417 1.06 12.53 -22.01
C ASP A 417 0.72 11.03 -22.02
N VAL A 418 -0.56 10.74 -22.17
CA VAL A 418 -1.15 9.42 -21.92
C VAL A 418 -1.04 8.42 -23.07
N GLN A 419 -0.22 8.68 -24.09
CA GLN A 419 -0.14 7.80 -25.26
C GLN A 419 0.21 6.35 -24.92
N ASN A 420 0.77 6.06 -23.73
CA ASN A 420 1.05 4.72 -23.23
C ASN A 420 0.87 4.57 -21.71
N ILE A 421 -0.19 5.13 -21.09
CA ILE A 421 -0.44 4.86 -19.66
C ILE A 421 -1.00 3.45 -19.49
N LEU A 422 -0.26 2.65 -18.74
CA LEU A 422 -0.66 1.33 -18.27
C LEU A 422 -1.66 1.53 -17.14
N VAL A 423 -2.93 1.27 -17.43
CA VAL A 423 -3.98 1.21 -16.40
C VAL A 423 -3.71 -0.02 -15.56
N ALA A 424 -3.77 0.14 -14.24
CA ALA A 424 -3.59 -0.92 -13.25
C ALA A 424 -4.14 -2.25 -13.76
N ASN A 425 -3.24 -3.15 -14.15
CA ASN A 425 -3.60 -4.55 -14.27
C ASN A 425 -3.60 -5.04 -12.82
N PRO A 426 -4.67 -5.68 -12.32
CA PRO A 426 -4.60 -6.29 -11.00
C PRO A 426 -3.32 -7.13 -10.96
N PRO A 427 -2.56 -7.11 -9.84
CA PRO A 427 -1.47 -8.06 -9.66
C PRO A 427 -1.99 -9.41 -10.16
N PRO A 428 -1.28 -10.13 -11.07
CA PRO A 428 -1.70 -11.48 -11.40
C PRO A 428 -1.93 -12.11 -10.05
N SER A 429 -3.18 -12.46 -9.77
CA SER A 429 -3.49 -12.99 -8.46
C SER A 429 -2.49 -14.12 -8.33
N ILE A 430 -1.63 -14.04 -7.32
CA ILE A 430 -1.06 -15.26 -6.79
C ILE A 430 -2.31 -15.91 -6.20
N ILE A 431 -3.12 -16.51 -7.08
CA ILE A 431 -3.67 -17.80 -6.84
C ILE A 431 -2.37 -18.54 -6.61
N PRO A 432 -1.94 -18.83 -5.36
CA PRO A 432 -1.20 -20.07 -5.25
C PRO A 432 -2.10 -21.01 -6.02
N SER A 433 -1.65 -21.53 -7.15
CA SER A 433 -2.14 -22.84 -7.50
C SER A 433 -1.92 -23.57 -6.19
N PRO A 434 -2.98 -23.87 -5.38
CA PRO A 434 -2.75 -24.70 -4.22
C PRO A 434 -1.99 -25.85 -4.84
N SER A 435 -0.78 -26.11 -4.34
CA SER A 435 0.01 -27.22 -4.84
C SER A 435 -0.96 -28.37 -4.86
N ALA A 436 -1.47 -28.70 -6.05
CA ALA A 436 -2.66 -29.50 -6.13
C ALA A 436 -2.20 -30.79 -5.46
N PRO A 437 -2.82 -31.23 -4.35
CA PRO A 437 -2.41 -32.46 -3.71
C PRO A 437 -2.36 -33.48 -4.83
N SER A 438 -1.15 -33.98 -5.14
CA SER A 438 -0.80 -34.51 -6.45
C SER A 438 -1.94 -35.36 -7.02
N THR A 439 -2.71 -34.78 -7.96
CA THR A 439 -3.97 -35.36 -8.47
C THR A 439 -3.72 -36.53 -9.39
N ALA A 440 -2.46 -36.83 -9.70
CA ALA A 440 -2.06 -37.93 -10.55
C ALA A 440 -2.54 -39.30 -10.05
N ASN A 441 -2.98 -39.46 -8.78
CA ASN A 441 -3.36 -40.74 -8.20
C ASN A 441 -4.81 -40.85 -7.68
N CYS A 442 -5.64 -39.80 -7.77
CA CYS A 442 -7.02 -39.87 -7.28
C CYS A 442 -7.83 -40.93 -8.04
N GLY A 443 -8.49 -41.85 -7.31
CA GLY A 443 -9.25 -42.96 -7.89
C GLY A 443 -8.44 -44.13 -8.47
N LYS A 444 -7.09 -44.09 -8.50
CA LYS A 444 -6.28 -45.16 -9.12
C LYS A 444 -6.43 -46.54 -8.46
N ASN A 445 -6.78 -46.60 -7.18
CA ASN A 445 -7.00 -47.84 -6.45
C ASN A 445 -8.45 -48.35 -6.55
N GLY A 446 -9.35 -47.63 -7.23
CA GLY A 446 -10.76 -47.98 -7.38
C GLY A 446 -11.56 -48.00 -6.07
N LYS A 447 -10.99 -47.56 -4.95
CA LYS A 447 -11.65 -47.62 -3.64
C LYS A 447 -12.60 -46.44 -3.50
N ILE A 448 -13.90 -46.73 -3.33
CA ILE A 448 -14.93 -45.71 -3.08
C ILE A 448 -14.62 -44.96 -1.77
N ALA A 449 -14.74 -43.63 -1.84
CA ALA A 449 -14.51 -42.70 -0.74
C ALA A 449 -15.51 -41.54 -0.90
N LEU A 450 -16.53 -41.52 -0.04
CA LEU A 450 -17.65 -40.58 -0.13
C LEU A 450 -17.91 -39.85 1.20
N ASP A 451 -17.01 -39.99 2.17
CA ASP A 451 -17.06 -39.24 3.41
C ASP A 451 -16.18 -38.00 3.26
N GLU A 452 -16.76 -36.82 3.50
CA GLU A 452 -16.04 -35.54 3.47
C GLU A 452 -16.23 -34.82 4.80
N THR A 453 -15.18 -34.17 5.29
CA THR A 453 -15.24 -33.35 6.50
C THR A 453 -14.77 -31.95 6.17
N ALA A 454 -15.55 -30.95 6.56
CA ALA A 454 -15.10 -29.57 6.59
C ALA A 454 -14.59 -29.23 7.99
N GLN A 455 -13.31 -28.84 8.08
CA GLN A 455 -12.70 -28.39 9.34
C GLN A 455 -11.55 -27.41 9.04
N GLY A 456 -11.54 -26.26 9.72
CA GLY A 456 -10.55 -25.20 9.51
C GLY A 456 -10.68 -24.52 8.15
N ILE A 457 -11.89 -24.42 7.58
CA ILE A 457 -12.13 -23.92 6.21
C ILE A 457 -11.31 -24.71 5.18
N ALA A 458 -11.31 -26.04 5.35
CA ALA A 458 -10.65 -26.98 4.46
C ALA A 458 -11.46 -28.29 4.38
N PHE A 459 -11.51 -28.88 3.18
CA PHE A 459 -11.90 -30.28 3.03
C PHE A 459 -10.78 -31.18 3.52
N GLN A 460 -11.12 -32.18 4.33
CA GLN A 460 -10.14 -33.11 4.87
C GLN A 460 -9.81 -34.22 3.87
N GLN A 461 -10.71 -34.52 2.92
CA GLN A 461 -10.41 -35.44 1.82
C GLN A 461 -10.13 -34.66 0.53
N PRO A 462 -8.88 -34.59 0.04
CA PRO A 462 -8.59 -33.91 -1.23
C PRO A 462 -9.06 -34.71 -2.46
N CYS A 463 -9.49 -35.95 -2.26
CA CYS A 463 -9.92 -36.89 -3.29
C CYS A 463 -11.13 -37.68 -2.81
N LEU A 464 -12.25 -37.54 -3.50
CA LEU A 464 -13.42 -38.39 -3.34
C LEU A 464 -13.55 -39.31 -4.56
N VAL A 465 -14.09 -40.50 -4.34
CA VAL A 465 -14.19 -41.55 -5.36
C VAL A 465 -15.57 -42.17 -5.32
N ALA A 466 -16.27 -42.17 -6.46
CA ALA A 466 -17.60 -42.76 -6.61
C ALA A 466 -17.65 -43.71 -7.81
N PRO A 467 -18.62 -44.65 -7.84
CA PRO A 467 -18.80 -45.54 -8.98
C PRO A 467 -19.41 -44.81 -10.18
N ALA A 468 -18.95 -45.14 -11.39
CA ALA A 468 -19.51 -44.65 -12.65
C ALA A 468 -20.94 -45.14 -12.87
N GLU A 469 -21.75 -44.28 -13.50
CA GLU A 469 -23.10 -44.59 -13.98
C GLU A 469 -24.09 -45.03 -12.86
N LYS A 470 -23.80 -44.69 -11.60
CA LYS A 470 -24.67 -44.96 -10.46
C LYS A 470 -24.82 -43.71 -9.60
N ALA A 471 -26.03 -43.46 -9.09
CA ALA A 471 -26.23 -42.44 -8.08
C ALA A 471 -25.47 -42.81 -6.79
N PHE A 472 -25.03 -41.79 -6.05
CA PHE A 472 -24.26 -41.96 -4.82
C PHE A 472 -24.58 -40.84 -3.83
N THR A 473 -24.20 -41.04 -2.56
CA THR A 473 -24.39 -40.06 -1.50
C THR A 473 -23.03 -39.70 -0.93
N ILE A 474 -22.73 -38.40 -0.86
CA ILE A 474 -21.58 -37.88 -0.10
C ILE A 474 -22.05 -37.65 1.33
N ASN A 475 -21.37 -38.25 2.30
CA ASN A 475 -21.61 -38.00 3.72
C ASN A 475 -20.75 -36.81 4.14
N PHE A 476 -21.38 -35.65 4.33
CA PHE A 476 -20.68 -34.41 4.64
C PHE A 476 -20.79 -34.08 6.13
N ASP A 477 -19.65 -33.92 6.80
CA ASP A 477 -19.54 -33.54 8.21
C ASP A 477 -18.92 -32.14 8.33
N ASN A 478 -19.74 -31.15 8.70
CA ASN A 478 -19.27 -29.79 8.92
C ASN A 478 -18.90 -29.59 10.40
N LYS A 479 -17.60 -29.56 10.70
CA LYS A 479 -17.07 -29.32 12.06
C LYS A 479 -16.72 -27.86 12.34
N ASP A 480 -16.85 -26.99 11.34
CA ASP A 480 -16.61 -25.56 11.50
C ASP A 480 -17.88 -24.85 12.02
N PRO A 481 -17.75 -23.64 12.58
CA PRO A 481 -18.92 -22.87 13.03
C PRO A 481 -19.68 -22.18 11.88
N VAL A 482 -19.10 -22.13 10.67
CA VAL A 482 -19.69 -21.49 9.48
C VAL A 482 -20.36 -22.51 8.55
N GLN A 483 -21.17 -22.05 7.60
CA GLN A 483 -21.82 -22.93 6.61
C GLN A 483 -20.83 -23.42 5.56
N HIS A 484 -20.96 -24.68 5.19
CA HIS A 484 -20.22 -25.30 4.10
C HIS A 484 -21.12 -26.16 3.24
N ASP A 485 -20.70 -26.38 2.00
CA ASP A 485 -21.36 -27.22 1.03
C ASP A 485 -20.32 -27.92 0.15
N ILE A 486 -20.76 -28.77 -0.78
CA ILE A 486 -19.90 -29.48 -1.72
C ILE A 486 -20.58 -29.63 -3.08
N SER A 487 -20.23 -28.74 -4.01
CA SER A 487 -20.71 -28.77 -5.39
C SER A 487 -19.69 -29.46 -6.30
N ILE A 488 -20.17 -30.18 -7.32
CA ILE A 488 -19.35 -30.92 -8.28
C ILE A 488 -19.44 -30.24 -9.65
N TYR A 489 -18.29 -29.99 -10.25
CA TYR A 489 -18.11 -29.28 -11.51
C TYR A 489 -17.33 -30.13 -12.52
N PRO A 490 -17.51 -29.89 -13.84
CA PRO A 490 -16.77 -30.60 -14.88
C PRO A 490 -15.24 -30.45 -14.76
N SER A 491 -14.77 -29.28 -14.27
CA SER A 491 -13.36 -28.94 -14.11
C SER A 491 -13.19 -27.68 -13.26
N SER A 492 -11.97 -27.42 -12.77
CA SER A 492 -11.63 -26.20 -12.03
C SER A 492 -11.76 -24.89 -12.82
N THR A 493 -12.01 -24.95 -14.14
CA THR A 493 -12.20 -23.76 -14.99
C THR A 493 -13.66 -23.55 -15.40
N LYS A 494 -14.59 -24.38 -14.91
CA LYS A 494 -16.03 -24.32 -15.22
C LYS A 494 -16.82 -24.36 -13.91
N LEU A 495 -16.82 -23.23 -13.19
CA LEU A 495 -17.27 -23.12 -11.80
C LEU A 495 -18.54 -22.28 -11.62
N THR A 496 -19.29 -22.02 -12.69
CA THR A 496 -20.56 -21.29 -12.55
C THR A 496 -21.68 -22.23 -12.13
N PRO A 497 -22.74 -21.76 -11.45
CA PRO A 497 -23.87 -22.62 -11.08
C PRO A 497 -24.51 -23.37 -12.26
N SER A 498 -24.45 -22.80 -13.48
CA SER A 498 -24.95 -23.45 -14.70
C SER A 498 -24.03 -24.55 -15.25
N ASP A 499 -22.75 -24.55 -14.87
CA ASP A 499 -21.80 -25.61 -15.23
C ASP A 499 -21.86 -26.81 -14.28
N ALA A 500 -22.40 -26.63 -13.07
CA ALA A 500 -22.38 -27.62 -12.01
C ALA A 500 -23.09 -28.93 -12.43
N LEU A 501 -22.40 -30.05 -12.25
CA LEU A 501 -22.97 -31.39 -12.36
C LEU A 501 -23.81 -31.74 -11.12
N PHE A 502 -23.47 -31.12 -9.99
CA PHE A 502 -24.22 -31.13 -8.75
C PHE A 502 -23.99 -29.79 -8.03
N TYR A 503 -25.07 -29.11 -7.66
CA TYR A 503 -25.00 -27.79 -7.03
C TYR A 503 -25.70 -27.79 -5.66
N SER A 504 -24.94 -27.65 -4.58
CA SER A 504 -25.43 -27.75 -3.20
C SER A 504 -25.64 -26.43 -2.49
N PHE A 505 -25.24 -25.29 -3.07
CA PHE A 505 -25.26 -23.99 -2.39
C PHE A 505 -26.64 -23.59 -1.86
N SER A 506 -27.73 -24.02 -2.51
CA SER A 506 -29.11 -23.75 -2.06
C SER A 506 -29.53 -24.50 -0.80
N LYS A 507 -28.76 -25.51 -0.39
CA LYS A 507 -28.98 -26.36 0.79
C LYS A 507 -27.63 -26.68 1.47
N PRO A 508 -26.95 -25.67 2.04
CA PRO A 508 -25.68 -25.88 2.72
C PRO A 508 -25.85 -26.70 4.00
N THR A 509 -24.73 -27.23 4.50
CA THR A 509 -24.63 -27.86 5.82
C THR A 509 -24.25 -26.81 6.85
N ASN A 510 -25.09 -26.64 7.88
CA ASN A 510 -24.81 -25.71 8.97
C ASN A 510 -23.60 -26.14 9.80
N GLY A 511 -22.95 -25.18 10.45
CA GLY A 511 -21.79 -25.46 11.29
C GLY A 511 -22.10 -26.43 12.43
N GLY A 512 -21.17 -27.34 12.71
CA GLY A 512 -21.31 -28.39 13.74
C GLY A 512 -22.33 -29.48 13.42
N THR A 513 -22.76 -29.64 12.17
CA THR A 513 -23.78 -30.62 11.76
C THR A 513 -23.32 -31.51 10.60
N THR A 514 -24.00 -32.65 10.44
CA THR A 514 -23.78 -33.58 9.32
C THR A 514 -24.96 -33.55 8.36
N GLN A 515 -24.70 -33.67 7.05
CA GLN A 515 -25.74 -33.73 6.04
C GLN A 515 -25.34 -34.64 4.86
N PRO A 516 -26.24 -35.53 4.40
CA PRO A 516 -26.02 -36.28 3.18
C PRO A 516 -26.33 -35.44 1.93
N TYR A 517 -25.43 -35.46 0.95
CA TYR A 517 -25.63 -34.90 -0.38
C TYR A 517 -25.85 -36.01 -1.40
N ASN A 518 -27.07 -36.09 -1.95
CA ASN A 518 -27.43 -37.10 -2.94
C ASN A 518 -27.10 -36.60 -4.35
N VAL A 519 -26.19 -37.29 -5.02
CA VAL A 519 -25.70 -36.96 -6.36
C VAL A 519 -26.23 -37.98 -7.36
N GLY A 520 -26.69 -37.49 -8.52
CA GLY A 520 -27.11 -38.34 -9.63
C GLY A 520 -25.95 -39.16 -10.23
N PRO A 521 -26.25 -40.11 -11.14
CA PRO A 521 -25.21 -40.87 -11.82
C PRO A 521 -24.33 -39.95 -12.67
N LEU A 522 -23.01 -40.13 -12.59
CA LEU A 522 -22.02 -39.42 -13.39
C LEU A 522 -21.20 -40.41 -14.25
N PRO A 523 -20.78 -40.03 -15.46
CA PRO A 523 -19.89 -40.84 -16.28
C PRO A 523 -18.50 -41.00 -15.65
N ALA A 524 -17.82 -42.12 -15.99
CA ALA A 524 -16.43 -42.32 -15.60
C ALA A 524 -15.55 -41.15 -16.06
N GLY A 525 -14.77 -40.59 -15.15
CA GLY A 525 -14.02 -39.36 -15.41
C GLY A 525 -13.44 -38.73 -14.15
N THR A 526 -12.72 -37.63 -14.35
CA THR A 526 -12.18 -36.81 -13.27
C THR A 526 -12.88 -35.47 -13.30
N TYR A 527 -13.43 -35.08 -12.15
CA TYR A 527 -14.21 -33.87 -11.94
C TYR A 527 -13.59 -33.07 -10.80
N PHE A 528 -14.15 -31.88 -10.57
CA PHE A 528 -13.72 -30.98 -9.53
C PHE A 528 -14.85 -30.81 -8.52
N PHE A 529 -14.54 -30.72 -7.23
CA PHE A 529 -15.53 -30.31 -6.24
C PHE A 529 -15.02 -29.12 -5.42
N GLN A 530 -15.94 -28.26 -4.99
CA GLN A 530 -15.63 -27.10 -4.15
C GLN A 530 -16.74 -26.81 -3.14
N CYS A 531 -16.42 -26.08 -2.08
CA CYS A 531 -17.41 -25.34 -1.31
C CYS A 531 -17.64 -23.99 -2.00
N ASP A 532 -18.88 -23.70 -2.38
CA ASP A 532 -19.24 -22.47 -3.09
C ASP A 532 -19.20 -21.22 -2.17
N PHE A 533 -19.23 -21.42 -0.83
CA PHE A 533 -18.96 -20.36 0.15
C PHE A 533 -17.47 -20.03 0.29
N HIS A 534 -16.58 -20.98 -0.05
CA HIS A 534 -15.12 -20.85 0.08
C HIS A 534 -14.41 -21.39 -1.18
N PRO A 535 -14.75 -20.88 -2.38
CA PRO A 535 -14.42 -21.52 -3.66
C PRO A 535 -12.93 -21.50 -3.99
N THR A 536 -12.13 -20.73 -3.25
CA THR A 536 -10.67 -20.62 -3.41
C THR A 536 -9.89 -21.45 -2.39
N GLN A 537 -10.54 -21.93 -1.32
CA GLN A 537 -9.88 -22.57 -0.17
C GLN A 537 -10.26 -24.05 -0.02
N MET A 538 -11.53 -24.37 -0.31
CA MET A 538 -12.09 -25.70 -0.10
C MET A 538 -12.39 -26.33 -1.45
N THR A 539 -11.43 -27.08 -1.98
CA THR A 539 -11.52 -27.71 -3.30
C THR A 539 -10.89 -29.09 -3.29
N GLY A 540 -11.30 -29.94 -4.23
CA GLY A 540 -10.75 -31.28 -4.36
C GLY A 540 -11.04 -31.94 -5.71
N THR A 541 -10.50 -33.13 -5.90
CA THR A 541 -10.71 -33.94 -7.11
C THR A 541 -11.76 -35.01 -6.87
N PHE A 542 -12.74 -35.12 -7.75
CA PHE A 542 -13.76 -36.17 -7.70
C PHE A 542 -13.50 -37.18 -8.81
N ALA A 543 -13.10 -38.40 -8.45
CA ALA A 543 -12.89 -39.48 -9.41
C ALA A 543 -14.12 -40.36 -9.52
N ILE A 544 -14.64 -40.50 -10.74
CA ILE A 544 -15.68 -41.46 -11.06
C ILE A 544 -15.03 -42.65 -11.76
N VAL A 545 -15.03 -43.80 -11.10
CA VAL A 545 -14.29 -45.00 -11.53
C VAL A 545 -15.23 -46.13 -11.94
N LYS A 546 -14.79 -46.97 -12.89
CA LYS A 546 -15.58 -48.11 -13.40
C LYS A 546 -15.62 -49.28 -12.44
#